data_AF-A0A8J7XWI9-F1
#
_entry.id   AF-A0A8J7XWI9-F1
#
_cell.length_a   1.000
_cell.length_b   1.000
_cell.length_c   1.000
_cell.angle_alpha   90.00
_cell.angle_beta   90.00
_cell.angle_gamma   90.00
#
_symmetry.space_group_name_H-M   'P 1'
#
loop_
_entity.id
_entity.type
_entity.pdbx_description
1 polymer ?
#
loop_
_entity_poly.entity_id
_entity_poly.type
_entity_poly.pdbx_seq_one_letter_code
_entity_poly.pdbx_strand_id
1 'polypeptide(L)'
;MDAQVRKMDGLKSGRGFSLSEVRKAGLSIYQVKKLGVYVDPRRRTLHEFNVHTLQTLIQERQRQLEEEAQRKMEREEVEEKEEKKKKKKEKKEKKKEVKKKEIKEKKEIKEKIEKRSLTEIKGVGKKRAETLEAAGISTVEDLLKADTEALAEKTGYTPEYIEKLKENARSL
;
A
#
# COMPACT_ATOMS: atom_id res chain seq x y z
N MET A 1 -51.57 12.22 4.77
CA MET A 1 -50.41 12.92 5.36
C MET A 1 -50.71 13.11 6.82
N ASP A 2 -50.00 12.36 7.68
CA ASP A 2 -50.20 12.37 9.12
C ASP A 2 -49.96 13.74 9.73
N ALA A 3 -50.68 14.01 10.80
CA ALA A 3 -50.58 15.26 11.51
C ALA A 3 -49.27 15.31 12.30
N GLN A 4 -48.40 16.27 11.94
CA GLN A 4 -47.06 16.43 12.51
C GLN A 4 -47.05 17.05 13.92
N VAL A 5 -48.22 17.49 14.39
CA VAL A 5 -48.39 18.03 15.74
C VAL A 5 -48.79 16.90 16.67
N ARG A 6 -47.99 16.64 17.72
CA ARG A 6 -48.31 15.61 18.72
C ARG A 6 -49.71 15.89 19.31
N LYS A 7 -50.49 14.84 19.53
CA LYS A 7 -51.82 14.95 20.13
C LYS A 7 -51.65 15.20 21.63
N MET A 8 -52.33 16.20 22.17
CA MET A 8 -52.73 16.20 23.58
C MET A 8 -53.99 15.33 23.69
N ASP A 9 -54.16 14.61 24.79
CA ASP A 9 -55.34 13.77 24.99
C ASP A 9 -56.63 14.61 24.86
N GLY A 10 -57.52 14.17 23.97
CA GLY A 10 -58.77 14.88 23.64
C GLY A 10 -58.68 15.93 22.52
N LEU A 11 -57.49 16.23 21.96
CA LEU A 11 -57.33 17.20 20.87
C LEU A 11 -56.96 16.52 19.54
N LYS A 12 -57.62 16.95 18.46
CA LYS A 12 -57.25 16.53 17.10
C LYS A 12 -55.99 17.26 16.65
N SER A 13 -55.09 16.52 16.02
CA SER A 13 -53.84 17.05 15.50
C SER A 13 -54.07 17.87 14.22
N GLY A 14 -53.53 19.09 14.19
CA GLY A 14 -53.71 20.03 13.07
C GLY A 14 -52.84 19.68 11.85
N ARG A 15 -53.05 20.41 10.74
CA ARG A 15 -52.28 20.24 9.48
C ARG A 15 -50.80 20.62 9.61
N GLY A 16 -50.41 21.49 10.54
CA GLY A 16 -49.01 21.89 10.78
C GLY A 16 -48.84 22.82 11.97
N PHE A 17 -47.73 23.57 12.00
CA PHE A 17 -47.42 24.58 13.04
C PHE A 17 -47.85 25.99 12.62
N SER A 18 -48.23 26.83 13.58
CA SER A 18 -48.59 28.22 13.30
C SER A 18 -47.34 29.08 13.08
N LEU A 19 -47.49 30.26 12.47
CA LEU A 19 -46.37 31.20 12.34
C LEU A 19 -45.85 31.67 13.70
N SER A 20 -46.74 31.82 14.68
CA SER A 20 -46.39 32.24 16.03
C SER A 20 -45.57 31.18 16.76
N GLU A 21 -45.92 29.89 16.58
CA GLU A 21 -45.17 28.76 17.15
C GLU A 21 -43.78 28.64 16.54
N VAL A 22 -43.68 28.73 15.21
CA VAL A 22 -42.41 28.70 14.48
C VAL A 22 -41.48 29.84 14.91
N ARG A 23 -42.02 31.06 15.03
CA ARG A 23 -41.25 32.22 15.51
C ARG A 23 -40.83 32.08 16.97
N LYS A 24 -41.72 31.61 17.86
CA LYS A 24 -41.38 31.39 19.29
C LYS A 24 -40.32 30.28 19.46
N ALA A 25 -40.29 29.29 18.58
CA ALA A 25 -39.22 28.29 18.52
C ALA A 25 -37.87 28.85 17.98
N GLY A 26 -37.82 30.12 17.55
CA GLY A 26 -36.60 30.76 17.04
C GLY A 26 -36.26 30.40 15.59
N LEU A 27 -37.23 29.95 14.81
CA LEU A 27 -36.99 29.44 13.45
C LEU A 27 -37.57 30.34 12.39
N SER A 28 -36.93 30.30 11.22
CA SER A 28 -37.50 30.82 9.99
C SER A 28 -38.44 29.80 9.34
N ILE A 29 -39.44 30.30 8.61
CA ILE A 29 -40.35 29.47 7.80
C ILE A 29 -39.56 28.61 6.81
N TYR A 30 -38.47 29.16 6.27
CA TYR A 30 -37.59 28.45 5.35
C TYR A 30 -36.90 27.25 6.02
N GLN A 31 -36.33 27.43 7.21
CA GLN A 31 -35.72 26.33 7.98
C GLN A 31 -36.73 25.23 8.27
N VAL A 32 -37.94 25.58 8.72
CA VAL A 32 -39.00 24.61 9.03
C VAL A 32 -39.45 23.84 7.78
N LYS A 33 -39.62 24.52 6.64
CA LYS A 33 -39.93 23.87 5.36
C LYS A 33 -38.81 22.94 4.89
N LYS A 34 -37.54 23.35 5.06
CA LYS A 34 -36.37 22.53 4.72
C LYS A 34 -36.28 21.27 5.58
N LEU A 35 -36.78 21.34 6.81
CA LEU A 35 -36.93 20.20 7.73
C LEU A 35 -38.14 19.31 7.38
N GLY A 36 -38.93 19.64 6.36
CA GLY A 36 -40.12 18.88 5.96
C GLY A 36 -41.34 19.10 6.86
N VAL A 37 -41.28 20.09 7.74
CA VAL A 37 -42.36 20.42 8.67
C VAL A 37 -43.31 21.43 8.02
N TYR A 38 -44.61 21.15 8.07
CA TYR A 38 -45.64 22.00 7.48
C TYR A 38 -45.96 23.20 8.37
N VAL A 39 -46.00 24.38 7.77
CA VAL A 39 -46.40 25.63 8.42
C VAL A 39 -47.76 26.04 7.86
N ASP A 40 -48.69 26.38 8.75
CA ASP A 40 -50.04 26.87 8.41
C ASP A 40 -50.15 28.38 8.73
N PRO A 41 -49.95 29.26 7.73
CA PRO A 41 -49.93 30.71 7.94
C PRO A 41 -51.25 31.31 8.41
N ARG A 42 -52.37 30.60 8.21
CA ARG A 42 -53.71 31.10 8.53
C ARG A 42 -54.00 31.06 10.03
N ARG A 43 -53.33 30.20 10.79
CA ARG A 43 -53.50 30.11 12.24
C ARG A 43 -52.60 31.11 12.96
N ARG A 44 -53.19 31.79 13.94
CA ARG A 44 -52.50 32.74 14.84
C ARG A 44 -52.30 32.20 16.26
N THR A 45 -52.77 30.98 16.53
CA THR A 45 -52.66 30.34 17.84
C THR A 45 -51.22 30.07 18.22
N LEU A 46 -50.95 30.09 19.51
CA LEU A 46 -49.65 29.81 20.08
C LEU A 46 -49.85 28.78 21.17
N HIS A 47 -49.51 27.52 20.88
CA HIS A 47 -49.55 26.45 21.87
C HIS A 47 -48.12 26.11 22.30
N GLU A 48 -47.83 26.24 23.59
CA GLU A 48 -46.48 26.02 24.12
C GLU A 48 -45.99 24.58 23.91
N PHE A 49 -46.90 23.62 24.02
CA PHE A 49 -46.62 22.23 23.70
C PHE A 49 -46.11 22.05 22.25
N ASN A 50 -46.73 22.73 21.29
CA ASN A 50 -46.31 22.64 19.88
C ASN A 50 -44.92 23.26 19.68
N VAL A 51 -44.64 24.38 20.34
CA VAL A 51 -43.31 25.00 20.32
C VAL A 51 -42.25 24.01 20.84
N HIS A 52 -42.54 23.35 21.96
CA HIS A 52 -41.64 22.36 22.52
C HIS A 52 -41.43 21.16 21.57
N THR A 53 -42.50 20.63 20.96
CA THR A 53 -42.35 19.55 19.97
C THR A 53 -41.48 19.94 18.79
N LEU A 54 -41.59 21.19 18.31
CA LEU A 54 -40.76 21.69 17.22
C LEU A 54 -39.29 21.78 17.63
N GLN A 55 -39.01 22.23 18.84
CA GLN A 55 -37.64 22.26 19.41
C GLN A 55 -37.05 20.84 19.53
N THR A 56 -37.81 19.88 20.05
CA THR A 56 -37.36 18.49 20.17
C THR A 56 -37.03 17.89 18.81
N LEU A 57 -37.89 18.09 17.81
CA LEU A 57 -37.66 17.58 16.44
C LEU A 57 -36.37 18.13 15.83
N ILE A 58 -36.03 19.38 16.12
CA ILE A 58 -34.78 19.98 15.63
C ILE A 58 -33.57 19.39 16.32
N GLN A 59 -33.63 19.24 17.63
CA GLN A 59 -32.54 18.66 18.41
C GLN A 59 -32.27 17.22 17.97
N GLU A 60 -33.31 16.42 17.76
CA GLU A 60 -33.21 15.07 17.19
C GLU A 60 -32.58 15.10 15.80
N ARG A 61 -32.98 16.05 14.94
CA ARG A 61 -32.43 16.16 13.59
C ARG A 61 -30.95 16.58 13.59
N GLN A 62 -30.56 17.52 14.44
CA GLN A 62 -29.15 17.94 14.59
C GLN A 62 -28.29 16.76 15.02
N ARG A 63 -28.75 15.99 16.02
CA ARG A 63 -28.07 14.78 16.47
C ARG A 63 -27.93 13.74 15.36
N GLN A 64 -28.97 13.49 14.59
CA GLN A 64 -28.89 12.58 13.43
C GLN A 64 -27.83 13.04 12.42
N LEU A 65 -27.77 14.33 12.13
CA LEU A 65 -26.78 14.88 11.20
C LEU A 65 -25.35 14.74 11.74
N GLU A 66 -25.13 14.94 13.04
CA GLU A 66 -23.85 14.73 13.70
C GLU A 66 -23.43 13.25 13.66
N GLU A 67 -24.34 12.33 13.99
CA GLU A 67 -24.10 10.88 13.91
C GLU A 67 -23.82 10.43 12.47
N GLU A 68 -24.55 10.96 11.48
CA GLU A 68 -24.29 10.71 10.05
C GLU A 68 -22.92 11.24 9.62
N ALA A 69 -22.51 12.42 10.09
CA ALA A 69 -21.20 12.98 9.79
C ALA A 69 -20.07 12.15 10.41
N GLN A 70 -20.21 11.75 11.68
CA GLN A 70 -19.26 10.85 12.35
C GLN A 70 -19.13 9.52 11.61
N ARG A 71 -20.24 8.87 11.24
CA ARG A 71 -20.23 7.63 10.45
C ARG A 71 -19.55 7.79 9.10
N LYS A 72 -19.68 8.93 8.44
CA LYS A 72 -18.98 9.21 7.17
C LYS A 72 -17.48 9.34 7.40
N MET A 73 -17.05 10.11 8.40
CA MET A 73 -15.63 10.25 8.74
C MET A 73 -15.00 8.90 9.10
N GLU A 74 -15.67 8.08 9.91
CA GLU A 74 -15.19 6.74 10.27
C GLU A 74 -15.03 5.83 9.04
N ARG A 75 -16.00 5.86 8.11
CA ARG A 75 -15.92 5.09 6.86
C ARG A 75 -14.73 5.53 6.00
N GLU A 76 -14.56 6.84 5.81
CA GLU A 76 -13.45 7.40 5.04
C GLU A 76 -12.09 7.03 5.68
N GLU A 77 -11.98 7.07 7.01
CA GLU A 77 -10.75 6.68 7.72
C GLU A 77 -10.44 5.18 7.56
N VAL A 78 -11.47 4.32 7.57
CA VAL A 78 -11.32 2.88 7.34
C VAL A 78 -10.86 2.60 5.90
N GLU A 79 -11.48 3.23 4.90
CA GLU A 79 -11.11 3.10 3.49
C GLU A 79 -9.66 3.54 3.26
N GLU A 80 -9.25 4.68 3.83
CA GLU A 80 -7.88 5.18 3.72
C GLU A 80 -6.85 4.22 4.37
N LYS A 81 -7.19 3.64 5.51
CA LYS A 81 -6.35 2.62 6.19
C LYS A 81 -6.23 1.34 5.35
N GLU A 82 -7.30 0.89 4.71
CA GLU A 82 -7.27 -0.28 3.82
C GLU A 82 -6.42 -0.05 2.57
N GLU A 83 -6.55 1.11 1.93
CA GLU A 83 -5.70 1.49 0.80
C GLU A 83 -4.21 1.51 1.18
N LYS A 84 -3.88 2.13 2.32
CA LYS A 84 -2.50 2.17 2.84
C LYS A 84 -1.95 0.74 3.07
N LYS A 85 -2.77 -0.18 3.60
CA LYS A 85 -2.40 -1.60 3.78
C LYS A 85 -2.17 -2.30 2.44
N LYS A 86 -3.04 -2.11 1.44
CA LYS A 86 -2.89 -2.69 0.09
C LYS A 86 -1.60 -2.19 -0.58
N LYS A 87 -1.35 -0.87 -0.58
CA LYS A 87 -0.13 -0.25 -1.11
C LYS A 87 1.15 -0.77 -0.42
N LYS A 88 1.11 -1.00 0.90
CA LYS A 88 2.23 -1.61 1.65
C LYS A 88 2.48 -3.07 1.28
N LYS A 89 1.42 -3.88 1.10
CA LYS A 89 1.54 -5.28 0.68
C LYS A 89 2.17 -5.38 -0.72
N GLU A 90 1.67 -4.59 -1.67
CA GLU A 90 2.15 -4.58 -3.05
C GLU A 90 3.63 -4.16 -3.14
N LYS A 91 4.04 -3.11 -2.39
CA LYS A 91 5.46 -2.72 -2.28
C LYS A 91 6.34 -3.83 -1.69
N LYS A 92 5.82 -4.59 -0.72
CA LYS A 92 6.56 -5.71 -0.09
C LYS A 92 6.73 -6.89 -1.06
N GLU A 93 5.72 -7.19 -1.86
CA GLU A 93 5.76 -8.22 -2.89
C GLU A 93 6.73 -7.85 -4.02
N LYS A 94 6.67 -6.63 -4.56
CA LYS A 94 7.62 -6.13 -5.56
C LYS A 94 9.07 -6.21 -5.06
N LYS A 95 9.33 -5.80 -3.80
CA LYS A 95 10.68 -5.94 -3.19
C LYS A 95 11.14 -7.39 -3.06
N LYS A 96 10.23 -8.33 -2.73
CA LYS A 96 10.57 -9.77 -2.67
C LYS A 96 10.89 -10.34 -4.05
N GLU A 97 10.15 -9.92 -5.07
CA GLU A 97 10.36 -10.39 -6.44
C GLU A 97 11.69 -9.89 -7.01
N VAL A 98 12.03 -8.61 -6.81
CA VAL A 98 13.32 -8.03 -7.20
C VAL A 98 14.48 -8.76 -6.52
N LYS A 99 14.41 -8.97 -5.20
CA LYS A 99 15.43 -9.75 -4.47
C LYS A 99 15.58 -11.18 -5.00
N LYS A 100 14.48 -11.85 -5.37
CA LYS A 100 14.54 -13.20 -5.96
C LYS A 100 15.23 -13.19 -7.33
N LYS A 101 14.98 -12.16 -8.16
CA LYS A 101 15.62 -12.00 -9.47
C LYS A 101 17.12 -11.75 -9.31
N GLU A 102 17.53 -10.84 -8.43
CA GLU A 102 18.95 -10.59 -8.14
C GLU A 102 19.69 -11.83 -7.62
N ILE A 103 19.06 -12.63 -6.75
CA ILE A 103 19.66 -13.87 -6.23
C ILE A 103 19.81 -14.91 -7.34
N LYS A 104 18.82 -15.03 -8.24
CA LYS A 104 18.91 -15.94 -9.40
C LYS A 104 20.00 -15.52 -10.37
N GLU A 105 20.07 -14.23 -10.69
CA GLU A 105 21.07 -13.68 -11.61
C GLU A 105 22.49 -13.84 -11.06
N LYS A 106 22.70 -13.58 -9.75
CA LYS A 106 23.98 -13.86 -9.09
C LYS A 106 24.35 -15.34 -9.08
N LYS A 107 23.39 -16.24 -8.93
CA LYS A 107 23.63 -17.70 -9.00
C LYS A 107 23.99 -18.13 -10.42
N GLU A 108 23.28 -17.65 -11.43
CA GLU A 108 23.56 -17.96 -12.84
C GLU A 108 24.92 -17.41 -13.28
N ILE A 109 25.29 -16.21 -12.82
CA ILE A 109 26.63 -15.65 -13.06
C ILE A 109 27.69 -16.51 -12.39
N LYS A 110 27.50 -16.89 -11.12
CA LYS A 110 28.46 -17.76 -10.41
C LYS A 110 28.62 -19.12 -11.09
N GLU A 111 27.53 -19.74 -11.50
CA GLU A 111 27.54 -21.04 -12.20
C GLU A 111 28.18 -20.93 -13.60
N LYS A 112 28.02 -19.80 -14.29
CA LYS A 112 28.69 -19.53 -15.57
C LYS A 112 30.19 -19.31 -15.41
N ILE A 113 30.64 -18.68 -14.33
CA ILE A 113 32.07 -18.46 -14.10
C ILE A 113 32.75 -19.78 -13.67
N GLU A 114 32.10 -20.59 -12.82
CA GLU A 114 32.60 -21.90 -12.39
C GLU A 114 32.70 -22.92 -13.55
N LYS A 115 31.88 -22.79 -14.60
CA LYS A 115 31.86 -23.73 -15.74
C LYS A 115 32.89 -23.43 -16.84
N ARG A 116 33.65 -22.33 -16.75
CA ARG A 116 34.65 -21.99 -17.79
C ARG A 116 35.82 -22.95 -17.73
N SER A 117 36.03 -23.69 -18.82
CA SER A 117 37.15 -24.63 -18.97
C SER A 117 38.45 -23.90 -19.28
N LEU A 118 39.57 -24.39 -18.75
CA LEU A 118 40.92 -23.81 -18.97
C LEU A 118 41.32 -23.69 -20.45
N THR A 119 40.73 -24.51 -21.31
CA THR A 119 40.93 -24.49 -22.77
C THR A 119 40.44 -23.23 -23.47
N GLU A 120 39.58 -22.43 -22.82
CA GLU A 120 39.13 -21.13 -23.35
C GLU A 120 40.19 -20.04 -23.19
N ILE A 121 41.17 -20.24 -22.28
CA ILE A 121 42.24 -19.28 -22.06
C ILE A 121 43.15 -19.24 -23.29
N LYS A 122 43.27 -18.03 -23.86
CA LYS A 122 44.17 -17.77 -24.98
C LYS A 122 45.60 -18.22 -24.63
N GLY A 123 46.09 -19.25 -25.33
CA GLY A 123 47.42 -19.84 -25.12
C GLY A 123 47.45 -21.14 -24.32
N VAL A 124 46.30 -21.63 -23.83
CA VAL A 124 46.18 -22.94 -23.16
C VAL A 124 45.52 -23.93 -24.11
N GLY A 125 46.32 -24.84 -24.68
CA GLY A 125 45.81 -25.98 -25.47
C GLY A 125 45.61 -27.23 -24.60
N LYS A 126 45.08 -28.32 -25.19
CA LYS A 126 44.80 -29.60 -24.50
C LYS A 126 45.92 -30.08 -23.58
N LYS A 127 47.15 -30.13 -24.09
CA LYS A 127 48.34 -30.57 -23.34
C LYS A 127 48.62 -29.72 -22.09
N ARG A 128 48.38 -28.41 -22.18
CA ARG A 128 48.60 -27.48 -21.05
C ARG A 128 47.46 -27.53 -20.05
N ALA A 129 46.23 -27.73 -20.53
CA ALA A 129 45.09 -27.98 -19.67
C ALA A 129 45.31 -29.26 -18.84
N GLU A 130 45.76 -30.35 -19.46
CA GLU A 130 46.10 -31.60 -18.77
C GLU A 130 47.17 -31.41 -17.67
N THR A 131 48.21 -30.61 -17.92
CA THR A 131 49.23 -30.32 -16.89
C THR A 131 48.72 -29.46 -15.74
N LEU A 132 47.79 -28.54 -16.01
CA LEU A 132 47.15 -27.71 -14.98
C LEU A 132 46.14 -28.54 -14.17
N GLU A 133 45.40 -29.44 -14.82
CA GLU A 133 44.50 -30.41 -14.18
C GLU A 133 45.29 -31.38 -13.28
N ALA A 134 46.45 -31.86 -13.72
CA ALA A 134 47.34 -32.68 -12.91
C ALA A 134 47.89 -31.94 -11.68
N ALA A 135 48.04 -30.61 -11.76
CA ALA A 135 48.38 -29.75 -10.64
C ALA A 135 47.18 -29.42 -9.72
N GLY A 136 45.99 -29.94 -10.05
CA GLY A 136 44.75 -29.76 -9.28
C GLY A 136 43.93 -28.54 -9.69
N ILE A 137 44.20 -27.91 -10.83
CA ILE A 137 43.48 -26.74 -11.34
C ILE A 137 42.61 -27.17 -12.52
N SER A 138 41.30 -27.10 -12.36
CA SER A 138 40.34 -27.56 -13.38
C SER A 138 39.53 -26.43 -14.03
N THR A 139 39.37 -25.30 -13.33
CA THR A 139 38.59 -24.15 -13.80
C THR A 139 39.43 -22.88 -13.93
N VAL A 140 38.94 -21.92 -14.71
CA VAL A 140 39.56 -20.59 -14.83
C VAL A 140 39.62 -19.87 -13.47
N GLU A 141 38.64 -20.07 -12.59
CA GLU A 141 38.66 -19.50 -11.24
C GLU A 141 39.74 -20.11 -10.35
N ASP A 142 39.94 -21.42 -10.42
CA ASP A 142 40.97 -22.12 -9.66
C ASP A 142 42.35 -21.58 -10.03
N LEU A 143 42.57 -21.28 -11.32
CA LEU A 143 43.79 -20.65 -11.80
C LEU A 143 43.97 -19.23 -11.23
N LEU A 144 42.90 -18.44 -11.12
CA LEU A 144 42.96 -17.07 -10.60
C LEU A 144 43.19 -17.02 -9.09
N LYS A 145 42.65 -17.98 -8.32
CA LYS A 145 42.78 -18.07 -6.86
C LYS A 145 44.07 -18.74 -6.39
N ALA A 146 44.66 -19.62 -7.20
CA ALA A 146 45.89 -20.32 -6.84
C ALA A 146 47.10 -19.37 -6.71
N ASP A 147 48.07 -19.70 -5.86
CA ASP A 147 49.31 -18.95 -5.74
C ASP A 147 50.23 -19.18 -6.96
N THR A 148 50.86 -18.12 -7.45
CA THR A 148 51.69 -18.15 -8.67
C THR A 148 52.93 -19.04 -8.50
N GLU A 149 53.61 -18.92 -7.36
CA GLU A 149 54.86 -19.64 -7.06
C GLU A 149 54.60 -21.15 -6.86
N ALA A 150 53.60 -21.50 -6.05
CA ALA A 150 53.24 -22.90 -5.81
C ALA A 150 52.75 -23.61 -7.08
N LEU A 151 52.13 -22.88 -8.00
CA LEU A 151 51.71 -23.42 -9.28
C LEU A 151 52.88 -23.58 -10.26
N ALA A 152 53.84 -22.66 -10.24
CA ALA A 152 55.05 -22.72 -11.06
C ALA A 152 55.86 -23.99 -10.78
N GLU A 153 56.06 -24.30 -9.51
CA GLU A 153 56.78 -25.50 -9.07
C GLU A 153 56.10 -26.80 -9.49
N LYS A 154 54.76 -26.86 -9.38
CA LYS A 154 53.98 -28.07 -9.72
C LYS A 154 53.84 -28.31 -11.21
N THR A 155 53.78 -27.24 -12.01
CA THR A 155 53.53 -27.32 -13.46
C THR A 155 54.80 -27.25 -14.31
N GLY A 156 55.92 -26.83 -13.71
CA GLY A 156 57.18 -26.62 -14.41
C GLY A 156 57.18 -25.39 -15.33
N TYR A 157 56.26 -24.44 -15.12
CA TYR A 157 56.21 -23.18 -15.86
C TYR A 157 56.91 -22.05 -15.10
N THR A 158 57.33 -21.02 -15.82
CA THR A 158 57.87 -19.82 -15.19
C THR A 158 56.74 -19.04 -14.47
N PRO A 159 57.04 -18.40 -13.33
CA PRO A 159 56.04 -17.59 -12.61
C PRO A 159 55.47 -16.46 -13.49
N GLU A 160 56.31 -15.84 -14.33
CA GLU A 160 55.90 -14.83 -15.33
C GLU A 160 54.87 -15.37 -16.33
N TYR A 161 55.04 -16.62 -16.78
CA TYR A 161 54.11 -17.23 -17.73
C TYR A 161 52.76 -17.54 -17.06
N ILE A 162 52.77 -17.94 -15.78
CA ILE A 162 51.55 -18.15 -15.01
C ILE A 162 50.81 -16.83 -14.77
N GLU A 163 51.51 -15.74 -14.47
CA GLU A 163 50.90 -14.41 -14.38
C GLU A 163 50.24 -14.01 -15.70
N LYS A 164 50.93 -14.21 -16.83
CA LYS A 164 50.37 -13.97 -18.16
C LYS A 164 49.12 -14.82 -18.44
N LEU A 165 49.08 -16.08 -17.97
CA LEU A 165 47.89 -16.92 -18.06
C LEU A 165 46.74 -16.38 -17.19
N LYS A 166 47.04 -15.87 -15.99
CA LYS A 166 46.04 -15.21 -15.13
C LYS A 166 45.49 -13.93 -15.75
N GLU A 167 46.32 -13.14 -16.43
CA GLU A 167 45.88 -11.96 -17.17
C GLU A 167 44.93 -12.31 -18.33
N ASN A 168 45.28 -13.36 -19.09
CA ASN A 168 44.40 -13.87 -20.14
C ASN A 168 43.10 -14.44 -19.58
N ALA A 169 43.15 -15.06 -18.40
CA ALA A 169 41.96 -15.52 -17.68
C ALA A 169 41.07 -14.37 -17.18
N ARG A 170 41.65 -13.23 -16.79
CA ARG A 170 40.90 -12.03 -16.39
C ARG A 170 40.22 -11.30 -17.56
N SER A 171 40.69 -11.53 -18.78
CA SER A 171 40.18 -10.88 -20.00
C SER A 171 39.16 -11.71 -20.78
N LEU A 172 38.80 -12.90 -20.27
CA LEU A 172 37.72 -13.79 -20.73
C LEU A 172 36.37 -13.44 -20.07
#